data_AF-A0A173VJB7-F1
#
_entry.id   AF-A0A173VJB7-F1
#
_cell.length_a   1.000
_cell.length_b   1.000
_cell.length_c   1.000
_cell.angle_alpha   90.00
_cell.angle_beta   90.00
_cell.angle_gamma   90.00
#
_symmetry.space_group_name_H-M   'P 1'
#
loop_
_entity.id
_entity.type
_entity.pdbx_description
1 polymer ?
#
loop_
_entity_poly.entity_id
_entity_poly.type
_entity_poly.pdbx_seq_one_letter_code
_entity_poly.pdbx_strand_id
1 'polypeptide(L)' 'MKRLCPVCFTELPENANYCLVCGKCMRENVEQTVQYIGCSPVTTVVGINDCAIHVKDQNATSTNSDT' A
#
# COMPACT_ATOMS: atom_id res chain seq x y z
N MET A 1 1.01 13.77 4.74
CA MET A 1 1.27 12.40 5.24
C MET A 1 2.50 11.89 4.52
N LYS A 2 3.55 11.48 5.24
CA LYS A 2 4.77 10.98 4.59
C LYS A 2 4.60 9.50 4.24
N ARG A 3 4.96 9.12 3.01
CA ARG A 3 5.02 7.72 2.54
C ARG A 3 6.47 7.27 2.54
N LEU A 4 6.77 6.10 3.08
CA LEU A 4 8.12 5.52 3.08
C LEU A 4 8.13 4.15 2.41
N CYS A 5 9.23 3.84 1.74
CA CYS A 5 9.47 2.50 1.21
C CYS A 5 9.66 1.49 2.36
N PRO A 6 8.94 0.36 2.39
CA PRO A 6 9.11 -0.64 3.45
C PRO A 6 10.43 -1.41 3.39
N VAL A 7 11.20 -1.31 2.30
CA VAL A 7 12.48 -2.02 2.14
C VAL A 7 13.68 -1.15 2.50
N CYS A 8 13.74 0.07 1.95
CA CYS A 8 14.89 0.96 2.12
C CYS A 8 14.57 2.25 2.88
N PHE A 9 13.33 2.41 3.36
CA PHE A 9 12.86 3.56 4.15
C PHE A 9 13.01 4.93 3.50
N THR A 10 13.31 4.98 2.20
CA THR A 10 13.33 6.24 1.43
C THR A 10 11.92 6.85 1.39
N GLU A 11 11.85 8.17 1.53
CA GLU A 11 10.62 8.93 1.29
C GLU A 11 10.13 8.73 -0.16
N LEU A 12 8.85 8.42 -0.29
CA LEU A 12 8.18 8.17 -1.54
C LEU A 12 7.27 9.36 -1.90
N PRO A 13 7.25 9.78 -3.18
CA PRO A 13 6.20 10.66 -3.69
C PRO A 13 4.81 10.10 -3.43
N GLU A 14 3.82 10.98 -3.28
CA GLU A 14 2.44 10.61 -2.92
C GLU A 14 1.82 9.58 -3.88
N ASN A 15 2.20 9.61 -5.16
CA ASN A 15 1.71 8.70 -6.20
C ASN A 15 2.77 7.78 -6.81
N ALA A 16 3.87 7.53 -6.09
CA ALA A 16 4.90 6.62 -6.58
C ALA A 16 4.38 5.18 -6.68
N ASN A 17 4.43 4.61 -7.88
CA ASN A 17 4.17 3.18 -8.15
C ASN A 17 5.36 2.29 -7.75
N TYR A 18 6.57 2.84 -7.80
CA TYR A 18 7.82 2.16 -7.47
C TYR A 18 8.68 3.04 -6.58
N CYS A 19 9.52 2.41 -5.74
CA CYS A 19 10.58 3.12 -5.06
C CYS A 19 11.70 3.49 -6.04
N LEU A 20 12.04 4.77 -6.13
CA LEU A 20 13.11 5.26 -7.01
C LEU A 20 14.52 4.82 -6.58
N VAL A 21 14.68 4.31 -5.35
CA VAL A 21 15.98 3.88 -4.81
C VAL A 21 16.17 2.38 -4.92
N CYS A 22 15.22 1.57 -4.44
CA CYS A 22 15.35 0.11 -4.44
C CYS A 22 14.53 -0.59 -5.54
N GLY A 23 13.72 0.14 -6.31
CA GLY A 23 12.90 -0.41 -7.39
C GLY A 23 11.67 -1.20 -6.95
N LYS A 24 11.44 -1.41 -5.65
CA LYS A 24 10.27 -2.19 -5.18
C LYS A 24 8.96 -1.56 -5.64
N CYS A 25 8.04 -2.38 -6.15
CA CYS A 25 6.67 -1.99 -6.44
C CYS A 25 5.90 -1.64 -5.14
N MET A 26 5.34 -0.45 -5.11
CA MET A 26 4.56 0.09 -3.99
C MET A 26 3.06 -0.04 -4.22
N ARG A 27 2.61 -0.15 -5.47
CA ARG A 27 1.20 -0.34 -5.85
C ARG A 27 1.08 -1.60 -6.69
N GLU A 28 0.69 -2.70 -6.05
CA GLU A 28 0.56 -4.00 -6.70
C GLU A 28 -0.91 -4.32 -6.97
N ASN A 29 -1.20 -4.91 -8.14
CA ASN A 29 -2.55 -5.37 -8.45
C ASN A 29 -2.87 -6.57 -7.57
N VAL A 30 -4.02 -6.50 -6.89
CA VAL A 30 -4.57 -7.66 -6.21
C VAL A 30 -5.41 -8.41 -7.24
N GLU A 31 -4.92 -9.58 -7.64
CA GLU A 31 -5.61 -10.45 -8.57
C GLU A 31 -6.37 -11.54 -7.81
N GLN A 32 -7.62 -11.76 -8.21
CA GLN A 32 -8.41 -12.88 -7.73
C GLN A 32 -8.67 -13.83 -8.89
N THR A 33 -8.29 -15.10 -8.70
CA THR A 33 -8.60 -16.15 -9.67
C THR A 33 -9.84 -16.90 -9.21
N VAL A 34 -10.86 -16.92 -10.04
CA VAL A 34 -12.07 -17.70 -9.83
C VAL A 34 -12.02 -18.93 -10.74
N GLN A 35 -12.22 -20.11 -10.16
CA GLN A 35 -12.18 -21.38 -10.87
C GLN A 35 -13.51 -22.11 -10.70
N TYR A 36 -14.22 -22.30 -11.81
CA TYR A 36 -15.45 -23.08 -11.86
C TYR A 36 -15.17 -24.47 -12.45
N ILE A 37 -15.81 -25.51 -11.90
CA ILE A 37 -15.66 -26.87 -12.41
C ILE A 37 -16.12 -26.91 -13.88
N GLY A 38 -15.24 -27.35 -14.78
CA GLY A 38 -15.52 -27.49 -16.21
C GLY A 38 -15.26 -26.24 -17.06
N CYS A 39 -14.77 -25.14 -16.48
CA CYS A 39 -14.38 -23.92 -17.20
C CYS A 39 -12.90 -23.59 -16.99
N SER A 40 -12.32 -22.82 -17.92
CA SER A 40 -11.00 -22.22 -17.72
C SER A 40 -11.03 -21.23 -16.54
N PRO A 41 -9.96 -21.14 -15.74
CA PRO A 41 -9.86 -20.16 -14.66
C PRO A 41 -9.96 -18.74 -15.22
N VAL A 42 -10.64 -17.86 -14.49
CA VAL A 42 -10.73 -16.44 -14.83
C VAL A 42 -10.01 -15.64 -13.75
N THR A 43 -8.97 -14.90 -14.15
CA THR A 43 -8.25 -13.99 -13.27
C THR A 43 -8.74 -12.57 -13.51
N THR A 44 -9.14 -11.88 -12.45
CA THR A 44 -9.55 -10.48 -12.51
C THR A 44 -8.79 -9.65 -11.48
N VAL A 45 -8.47 -8.40 -11.83
CA VAL A 45 -7.91 -7.43 -10.89
C VAL A 45 -9.05 -6.91 -10.03
N VAL A 46 -8.97 -7.15 -8.73
CA VAL A 46 -10.01 -6.77 -7.74
C VAL A 46 -9.62 -5.55 -6.91
N GLY A 47 -8.37 -5.09 -6.99
CA GLY A 47 -7.94 -3.89 -6.28
C GLY A 47 -6.45 -3.57 -6.46
N ILE A 48 -6.00 -2.53 -5.76
CA ILE A 48 -4.60 -2.11 -5.70
C ILE A 48 -4.17 -2.13 -4.24
N ASN A 49 -3.09 -2.84 -3.96
CA ASN A 49 -2.46 -2.89 -2.64
C ASN A 49 -1.35 -1.83 -2.56
N ASP A 50 -1.49 -0.85 -1.67
CA ASP A 50 -0.44 0.12 -1.37
C ASP A 50 0.42 -0.36 -0.18
N CYS A 51 1.65 -0.78 -0.49
CA CYS A 51 2.60 -1.30 0.50
C CYS A 51 3.46 -0.21 1.18
N ALA A 52 3.26 1.08 0.87
CA ALA A 52 4.03 2.15 1.49
C ALA A 52 3.68 2.32 2.98
N ILE A 53 4.67 2.61 3.80
CA ILE A 53 4.47 2.96 5.21
C ILE A 53 3.92 4.39 5.26
N HIS A 54 2.80 4.58 5.95
CA HIS A 54 2.17 5.89 6.13
C HIS A 54 2.49 6.45 7.51
N VAL A 55 3.30 7.50 7.56
CA VAL A 55 3.60 8.21 8.79
C VAL A 55 2.57 9.32 8.97
N LYS A 56 1.79 9.21 10.05
CA LYS A 56 0.95 10.30 10.54
C LYS A 56 1.80 11.18 11.43
N ASP A 57 1.79 12.49 11.17
CA ASP A 57 2.37 13.47 12.09
C ASP A 57 1.45 13.53 13.32
N GLN A 58 1.71 12.68 14.30
CA GLN A 58 1.13 12.87 15.63
C GLN A 58 1.87 14.06 16.25
N ASN A 59 1.38 15.27 15.99
CA ASN A 59 1.45 16.31 17.01
C ASN A 59 0.88 15.65 18.28
N ALA A 60 1.72 15.36 19.26
CA ALA A 60 1.29 14.94 20.58
C ALA A 60 0.57 16.11 21.27
N THR A 61 -0.65 16.41 20.85
CA THR A 61 -1.60 17.13 21.69
C THR A 61 -2.35 16.04 22.45
N SER A 62 -1.85 15.70 23.63
CA SER A 62 -2.60 14.94 24.63
C SER A 62 -3.84 15.75 25.00
N THR A 63 -4.96 15.54 24.32
CA THR A 63 -6.26 15.89 24.91
C THR A 63 -6.61 14.78 25.89
N ASN A 64 -6.25 15.00 27.16
CA ASN A 64 -6.91 14.32 28.26
C ASN A 64 -8.39 14.74 28.19
N SER A 65 -9.26 13.88 27.70
CA SER A 65 -10.69 14.03 27.93
C SER A 65 -11.01 13.35 29.26
N ASP A 66 -10.78 14.07 30.35
CA ASP A 66 -11.51 13.85 31.60
C ASP A 66 -12.95 14.34 31.35
N THR A 67 -13.89 13.40 31.31
CA THR A 67 -15.27 13.49 31.84
C THR A 67 -15.98 12.16 31.67
#